data_AF-J9Z7U0-F1
#
_entry.id   AF-J9Z7U0-F1
#
_cell.length_a   1.000
_cell.length_b   1.000
_cell.length_c   1.000
_cell.angle_alpha   90.00
_cell.angle_beta   90.00
_cell.angle_gamma   90.00
#
_symmetry.space_group_name_H-M   'P 1'
#
loop_
_entity.id
_entity.type
_entity.pdbx_description
1 polymer ?
#
loop_
_entity_poly.entity_id
_entity_poly.type
_entity_poly.pdbx_seq_one_letter_code
_entity_poly.pdbx_strand_id
1 'polypeptide(L)'
;MEKLLFLVGCCPPPKWLMAMVEDCQEHPSETEVSVLLWGEGVYNSRDLFPRALVIRRDSEGRGLDPGDRSLTDGEAARMILEASRVVTCS
;
A
#
# COMPACT_ATOMS: atom_id res chain seq x y z
N MET A 1 -10.16 -4.84 -16.13
CA MET A 1 -9.19 -5.14 -15.08
C MET A 1 -9.62 -4.37 -13.86
N GLU A 2 -9.94 -5.07 -12.78
CA GLU A 2 -10.38 -4.48 -11.51
C GLU A 2 -9.17 -3.90 -10.79
N LYS A 3 -9.27 -2.68 -10.23
CA LYS A 3 -8.17 -2.07 -9.46
C LYS A 3 -8.42 -2.24 -7.96
N LEU A 4 -7.64 -3.10 -7.31
CA LEU A 4 -7.73 -3.36 -5.88
C LEU A 4 -6.62 -2.64 -5.13
N LEU A 5 -6.99 -1.78 -4.19
CA LEU A 5 -6.05 -1.02 -3.36
C LEU A 5 -6.08 -1.48 -1.90
N PHE A 6 -4.94 -1.90 -1.37
CA PHE A 6 -4.72 -2.11 0.05
C PHE A 6 -4.08 -0.86 0.69
N LEU A 7 -4.80 -0.21 1.60
CA LEU A 7 -4.32 0.90 2.43
C LEU A 7 -3.88 0.38 3.79
N VAL A 8 -2.57 0.36 4.05
CA VAL A 8 -1.99 -0.26 5.26
C VAL A 8 -1.35 0.80 6.15
N GLY A 9 -1.97 1.04 7.31
CA GLY A 9 -1.59 2.03 8.32
C GLY A 9 -0.86 1.45 9.53
N CYS A 10 -0.96 0.13 9.75
CA CYS A 10 -0.40 -0.56 10.91
C CYS A 10 0.96 -1.22 10.63
N CYS A 11 1.76 -1.37 11.68
CA CYS A 11 3.02 -2.13 11.66
C CYS A 11 3.16 -2.95 12.95
N PRO A 12 3.16 -4.30 12.91
CA PRO A 12 3.05 -5.14 11.72
C PRO A 12 1.59 -5.31 11.23
N PRO A 13 1.37 -5.60 9.93
CA PRO A 13 0.06 -5.97 9.40
C PRO A 13 -0.39 -7.35 9.91
N PRO A 14 -1.71 -7.56 10.04
CA PRO A 14 -2.24 -8.85 10.46
C PRO A 14 -2.06 -9.93 9.37
N LYS A 15 -1.86 -11.18 9.79
CA LYS A 15 -1.57 -12.31 8.88
C LYS A 15 -2.64 -12.52 7.79
N TRP A 16 -3.90 -12.25 8.10
CA TRP A 16 -5.00 -12.40 7.12
C TRP A 16 -4.89 -11.38 5.99
N LEU A 17 -4.39 -10.17 6.26
CA LEU A 17 -4.21 -9.14 5.24
C LEU A 17 -3.08 -9.55 4.29
N MET A 18 -1.98 -10.06 4.85
CA MET A 18 -0.86 -10.59 4.06
C MET A 18 -1.33 -11.72 3.12
N ALA A 19 -2.05 -12.71 3.66
CA ALA A 19 -2.59 -13.80 2.87
C ALA A 19 -3.56 -13.33 1.78
N MET A 20 -4.38 -12.30 2.06
CA MET A 20 -5.29 -11.73 1.07
C MET A 20 -4.55 -10.99 -0.05
N VAL A 21 -3.47 -10.25 0.28
CA VAL A 21 -2.64 -9.58 -0.73
C VAL A 21 -1.97 -10.62 -1.64
N GLU A 22 -1.44 -11.70 -1.07
CA GLU A 22 -0.82 -12.80 -1.82
C GLU A 22 -1.82 -13.47 -2.77
N ASP A 23 -2.99 -13.88 -2.26
CA ASP A 23 -4.06 -14.52 -3.05
C ASP A 23 -4.54 -13.62 -4.21
N CYS A 24 -4.75 -12.32 -3.96
CA CYS A 24 -5.16 -11.39 -5.02
C CYS A 24 -4.08 -11.19 -6.11
N GLN A 25 -2.81 -11.44 -5.79
CA GLN A 25 -1.70 -11.33 -6.75
C GLN A 25 -1.55 -12.57 -7.64
N GLU A 26 -2.19 -13.71 -7.31
CA GLU A 26 -2.13 -14.95 -8.10
C GLU A 26 -2.92 -14.87 -9.42
N HIS A 27 -3.84 -13.90 -9.55
CA HIS A 27 -4.71 -13.71 -10.72
C HIS A 27 -4.54 -12.34 -11.40
N PRO A 28 -3.34 -11.99 -11.90
CA PRO A 28 -3.02 -10.65 -12.40
C PRO A 28 -3.71 -10.28 -13.72
N SER A 29 -4.28 -11.24 -14.45
CA SER A 29 -5.04 -10.97 -15.68
C SER A 29 -6.42 -10.34 -15.41
N GLU A 30 -6.90 -10.42 -14.18
CA GLU A 30 -8.23 -9.97 -13.78
C GLU A 30 -8.16 -8.76 -12.84
N THR A 31 -7.16 -8.77 -11.94
CA THR A 31 -7.01 -7.78 -10.87
C THR A 31 -5.63 -7.09 -10.90
N GLU A 32 -5.64 -5.77 -10.94
CA GLU A 32 -4.47 -4.94 -10.68
C GLU A 32 -4.41 -4.63 -9.17
N VAL A 33 -3.45 -5.24 -8.48
CA VAL A 33 -3.28 -5.10 -7.03
C VAL A 33 -2.22 -4.06 -6.70
N SER A 34 -2.60 -3.06 -5.89
CA SER A 34 -1.68 -2.05 -5.34
C SER A 34 -1.72 -2.04 -3.82
N VAL A 35 -0.56 -1.81 -3.19
CA VAL A 35 -0.43 -1.61 -1.75
C VAL A 35 0.13 -0.21 -1.52
N LEU A 36 -0.56 0.58 -0.68
CA LEU A 36 -0.14 1.91 -0.25
C LEU A 36 0.01 1.93 1.27
N LEU A 37 1.23 2.26 1.71
CA LEU A 37 1.60 2.36 3.11
C LEU A 37 1.49 3.81 3.59
N TRP A 38 0.87 4.01 4.74
CA TRP A 38 0.70 5.30 5.40
C TRP A 38 0.88 5.14 6.91
N GLY A 39 0.96 6.23 7.66
CA GLY A 39 1.07 6.19 9.12
C GLY A 39 2.28 5.35 9.58
N GLU A 40 2.06 4.42 10.51
CA GLU A 40 3.11 3.47 10.94
C GLU A 40 3.39 2.39 9.90
N GLY A 41 2.46 2.15 8.97
CA GLY A 41 2.59 1.16 7.91
C GLY A 41 3.79 1.36 7.00
N VAL A 42 4.34 2.59 6.91
CA VAL A 42 5.54 2.88 6.10
C VAL A 42 6.78 2.10 6.54
N TYR A 43 6.85 1.62 7.80
CA TYR A 43 7.93 0.74 8.26
C TYR A 43 7.93 -0.62 7.56
N ASN A 44 6.78 -1.06 7.03
CA ASN A 44 6.66 -2.33 6.32
C ASN A 44 7.29 -2.30 4.90
N SER A 45 7.64 -1.12 4.39
CA SER A 45 8.17 -0.93 3.02
C SER A 45 9.49 -1.67 2.75
N ARG A 46 10.27 -1.96 3.79
CA ARG A 46 11.58 -2.62 3.65
C ARG A 46 11.49 -4.14 3.60
N ASP A 47 10.59 -4.71 4.41
CA ASP A 47 10.62 -6.14 4.72
C ASP A 47 9.39 -6.86 4.15
N LEU A 48 8.19 -6.37 4.47
CA LEU A 48 6.93 -7.07 4.16
C LEU A 48 6.34 -6.66 2.82
N PHE A 49 6.54 -5.40 2.41
CA PHE A 49 6.03 -4.89 1.15
C PHE A 49 7.10 -4.11 0.35
N PRO A 50 8.17 -4.77 -0.14
CA PRO A 50 9.27 -4.11 -0.86
C PRO A 50 8.86 -3.41 -2.17
N ARG A 51 7.64 -3.67 -2.66
CA ARG A 51 7.07 -3.07 -3.86
C ARG A 51 5.92 -2.10 -3.58
N ALA A 52 5.56 -1.88 -2.32
CA ALA A 52 4.47 -0.97 -2.00
C ALA A 52 4.82 0.48 -2.34
N LEU A 53 3.76 1.24 -2.59
CA LEU A 53 3.79 2.70 -2.63
C LEU A 53 3.75 3.21 -1.20
N VAL A 54 4.37 4.36 -0.94
CA VAL A 54 4.43 4.96 0.40
C VAL A 54 3.97 6.40 0.38
N ILE A 55 3.25 6.86 1.41
CA ILE A 55 2.98 8.28 1.59
C ILE A 55 4.29 8.98 1.94
N ARG A 56 4.75 9.85 1.04
CA ARG A 56 6.06 10.53 1.14
C ARG A 56 6.20 11.27 2.47
N ARG A 57 5.19 12.06 2.82
CA ARG A 57 5.16 12.86 4.05
C ARG A 57 5.31 12.00 5.30
N ASP A 58 4.69 10.82 5.33
CA ASP A 58 4.75 9.92 6.49
C ASP A 58 6.11 9.25 6.62
N SER A 59 6.72 8.89 5.49
CA SER A 59 8.06 8.33 5.41
C SER A 59 9.10 9.35 5.88
N GLU A 60 9.08 10.56 5.31
CA GLU A 60 9.98 11.66 5.66
C GLU A 60 9.83 12.06 7.14
N GLY A 61 8.58 12.19 7.63
CA GLY A 61 8.30 12.52 9.02
C GLY A 61 8.80 11.49 10.03
N ARG A 62 9.13 10.27 9.58
CA ARG A 62 9.71 9.18 10.38
C ARG A 62 11.20 8.98 10.13
N GLY A 63 11.84 9.85 9.35
CA GLY A 63 13.26 9.75 9.02
C GLY A 63 13.60 8.57 8.10
N LEU A 64 12.64 8.07 7.34
CA LEU A 64 12.84 7.02 6.35
C LEU A 64 13.07 7.64 4.97
N ASP A 65 13.93 7.02 4.17
CA ASP A 65 14.05 7.35 2.74
C ASP A 65 12.75 6.95 2.02
N PRO A 66 11.98 7.91 1.48
CA PRO A 66 10.73 7.62 0.78
C PRO A 66 10.94 6.82 -0.52
N GLY A 67 12.14 6.87 -1.11
CA GLY A 67 12.46 6.18 -2.35
C GLY A 67 11.61 6.60 -3.55
N ASP A 68 11.84 5.93 -4.68
CA ASP A 68 11.21 6.24 -5.98
C ASP A 68 9.71 5.91 -6.04
N ARG A 69 9.20 5.15 -5.07
CA ARG A 69 7.79 4.70 -4.99
C ARG A 69 6.95 5.55 -4.04
N SER A 70 7.42 6.75 -3.72
CA SER A 70 6.73 7.66 -2.82
C SER A 70 5.71 8.54 -3.52
N LEU A 71 4.52 8.61 -2.94
CA LEU A 71 3.39 9.41 -3.40
C LEU A 71 3.17 10.62 -2.50
N THR A 72 2.81 11.73 -3.11
CA THR A 72 2.17 12.85 -2.43
C THR A 72 0.74 12.48 -2.02
N ASP A 73 0.17 13.25 -1.08
CA ASP A 73 -1.22 13.08 -0.64
C ASP A 73 -2.22 13.18 -1.82
N GLY A 74 -1.94 14.04 -2.80
CA GLY A 74 -2.76 14.20 -4.00
C GLY A 74 -2.70 12.98 -4.94
N GLU A 75 -1.52 12.39 -5.12
CA GLU A 75 -1.37 11.16 -5.91
C GLU A 75 -2.04 9.95 -5.23
N ALA A 76 -1.91 9.85 -3.91
CA ALA A 76 -2.59 8.85 -3.11
C ALA A 76 -4.12 9.00 -3.18
N ALA A 77 -4.64 10.22 -3.04
CA ALA A 77 -6.07 10.50 -3.16
C ALA A 77 -6.61 10.11 -4.54
N ARG A 78 -5.88 10.44 -5.61
CA ARG A 78 -6.23 10.01 -6.97
C ARG A 78 -6.28 8.48 -7.09
N MET A 79 -5.30 7.79 -6.54
CA MET A 79 -5.26 6.32 -6.58
C MET A 79 -6.42 5.67 -5.83
N ILE A 80 -6.82 6.24 -4.69
CA ILE A 80 -8.00 5.80 -3.93
C ILE A 80 -9.29 6.01 -4.75
N LEU A 81 -9.43 7.16 -5.42
CA LEU A 81 -10.60 7.46 -6.25
C LEU A 81 -10.67 6.62 -7.54
N GLU A 82 -9.53 6.20 -8.07
CA GLU A 82 -9.45 5.32 -9.25
C GLU A 82 -9.59 3.83 -8.91
N ALA A 83 -9.50 3.44 -7.63
CA ALA A 83 -9.63 2.06 -7.21
C ALA A 83 -11.08 1.57 -7.36
N SER A 84 -11.24 0.36 -7.89
CA SER A 84 -12.53 -0.33 -7.92
C SER A 84 -12.94 -0.77 -6.52
N ARG A 85 -11.97 -1.17 -5.69
CA ARG A 85 -12.16 -1.57 -4.30
C ARG A 85 -10.98 -1.14 -3.45
N VAL A 86 -11.28 -0.75 -2.22
CA VAL A 86 -10.29 -0.37 -1.22
C VAL A 86 -10.44 -1.27 0.01
N VAL A 87 -9.36 -1.92 0.40
CA VAL A 87 -9.23 -2.68 1.65
C VAL A 87 -8.32 -1.88 2.56
N THR A 88 -8.77 -1.59 3.77
CA THR A 88 -8.00 -0.77 4.72
C THR A 88 -7.72 -1.54 6.00
N CYS A 89 -6.51 -1.34 6.55
CA CYS A 89 -6.10 -1.87 7.84
C CYS A 89 -5.20 -0.85 8.54
N SER A 90 -5.61 -0.41 9.72
CA SER A 90 -5.00 0.68 10.49
C SER A 90 -4.87 0.29 11.96
#